data_AF-A0ABD5U8W2-F1
#
_entry.id   AF-A0ABD5U8W2-F1
#
_cell.length_a   1.000
_cell.length_b   1.000
_cell.length_c   1.000
_cell.angle_alpha   90.00
_cell.angle_beta   90.00
_cell.angle_gamma   90.00
#
_symmetry.space_group_name_H-M   'P 1'
#
loop_
_entity.id
_entity.type
_entity.pdbx_description
1 polymer ?
#
loop_
_entity_poly.entity_id
_entity_poly.type
_entity_poly.pdbx_seq_one_letter_code
_entity_poly.pdbx_strand_id
1 'polypeptide(L)'
;MWFPAHLAVGALLARRVRLDTRWCLLGAALPDLVDKPLGVLGVFPAYQTLSHSLLGLALAATLASSVGGRALAAGWLSHLAADCLQLTLNGRAVHAGGMLGWPLTGWENPMVVGDVPAYADTLFPSVPLLSEGYVAHYVGTPSFALELLLCAYALGSLVSAVRLRA
;
A
#
# COMPACT_ATOMS: atom_id res chain seq x y z
N MET A 1 3.69 -2.60 0.10
CA MET A 1 3.83 -2.79 1.56
C MET A 1 2.67 -3.67 2.05
N TRP A 2 2.68 -4.17 3.29
CA TRP A 2 1.60 -5.01 3.83
C TRP A 2 0.37 -4.18 4.17
N PHE A 3 -0.84 -4.69 3.89
CA PHE A 3 -2.09 -3.93 4.01
C PHE A 3 -2.29 -3.26 5.39
N PRO A 4 -2.14 -3.95 6.54
CA PRO A 4 -2.21 -3.32 7.86
C PRO A 4 -1.18 -2.20 8.09
N ALA A 5 0.00 -2.28 7.48
CA ALA A 5 1.00 -1.22 7.60
C ALA A 5 0.54 0.07 6.91
N HIS A 6 -0.20 -0.01 5.80
CA HIS A 6 -0.79 1.17 5.15
C HIS A 6 -1.81 1.83 6.09
N LEU A 7 -2.66 1.03 6.72
CA LEU A 7 -3.63 1.53 7.69
C LEU A 7 -2.94 2.14 8.91
N ALA A 8 -1.86 1.54 9.41
CA ALA A 8 -1.07 2.06 10.51
C ALA A 8 -0.47 3.43 10.16
N VAL A 9 0.16 3.56 8.99
CA VAL A 9 0.72 4.83 8.50
C VAL A 9 -0.39 5.88 8.35
N GLY A 10 -1.52 5.55 7.73
CA GLY A 10 -2.66 6.45 7.57
C GLY A 10 -3.23 6.91 8.91
N ALA A 11 -3.40 6.00 9.88
CA ALA A 11 -3.88 6.33 11.22
C ALA A 11 -2.91 7.26 11.98
N LEU A 12 -1.61 6.97 11.92
CA LEU A 12 -0.58 7.79 12.55
C LEU A 12 -0.51 9.17 11.92
N LEU A 13 -0.57 9.26 10.59
CA LEU A 13 -0.65 10.52 9.85
C LEU A 13 -1.87 11.32 10.29
N ALA A 14 -3.05 10.72 10.24
CA ALA A 14 -4.30 11.39 10.62
C ALA A 14 -4.22 12.01 12.02
N ARG A 15 -3.68 11.27 12.98
CA ARG A 15 -3.46 11.78 14.35
C ARG A 15 -2.43 12.90 14.39
N ARG A 16 -1.30 12.74 13.69
CA ARG A 16 -0.18 13.68 13.71
C ARG A 16 -0.53 15.04 13.12
N VAL A 17 -1.37 15.05 12.09
CA VAL A 17 -1.82 16.27 11.38
C VAL A 17 -3.29 16.63 11.63
N ARG A 18 -3.95 15.95 12.58
CA ARG A 18 -5.33 16.21 13.01
C ARG A 18 -6.37 16.14 11.88
N LEU A 19 -6.21 15.17 10.98
CA LEU A 19 -7.19 14.84 9.95
C LEU A 19 -8.22 13.83 10.47
N ASP A 20 -9.39 13.79 9.82
CA ASP A 20 -10.38 12.75 10.11
C ASP A 20 -9.79 11.36 9.85
N THR A 21 -9.71 10.55 10.91
CA THR A 21 -9.05 9.25 10.86
C THR A 21 -9.79 8.26 9.97
N ARG A 22 -11.13 8.33 9.86
CA ARG A 22 -11.92 7.40 9.05
C ARG A 22 -11.64 7.64 7.57
N TRP A 23 -11.69 8.90 7.16
CA TRP A 23 -11.38 9.28 5.78
C TRP A 23 -9.92 9.01 5.41
N CYS A 24 -8.98 9.21 6.34
CA CYS A 24 -7.57 8.91 6.09
C CYS A 24 -7.31 7.41 5.98
N LEU A 25 -7.93 6.58 6.83
CA LEU A 25 -7.88 5.12 6.72
C LEU A 25 -8.49 4.64 5.39
N LEU A 26 -9.62 5.21 4.99
CA LEU A 26 -10.23 4.90 3.70
C LEU A 26 -9.27 5.24 2.55
N GLY A 27 -8.70 6.44 2.55
CA GLY A 27 -7.70 6.85 1.56
C GLY A 27 -6.48 5.94 1.53
N ALA A 28 -6.00 5.51 2.70
CA ALA A 28 -4.87 4.59 2.82
C ALA A 28 -5.22 3.13 2.42
N ALA A 29 -6.50 2.76 2.37
CA ALA A 29 -6.93 1.42 1.96
C ALA A 29 -7.26 1.34 0.46
N LEU A 30 -7.78 2.43 -0.12
CA LEU A 30 -8.35 2.45 -1.46
C LEU A 30 -7.41 1.95 -2.57
N PRO A 31 -6.12 2.33 -2.62
CA PRO A 31 -5.24 1.85 -3.69
C PRO A 31 -5.20 0.33 -3.79
N ASP A 32 -5.05 -0.33 -2.64
CA ASP A 32 -5.04 -1.78 -2.51
C ASP A 32 -6.39 -2.41 -2.83
N LEU A 33 -7.48 -1.82 -2.34
CA LEU A 33 -8.84 -2.34 -2.56
C LEU A 33 -9.29 -2.23 -4.02
N VAL A 34 -8.67 -1.34 -4.81
CA VAL A 34 -8.96 -1.21 -6.24
C VAL A 34 -8.01 -2.07 -7.07
N ASP A 35 -6.70 -1.88 -6.94
CA ASP A 35 -5.76 -2.48 -7.88
C ASP A 35 -5.55 -3.98 -7.60
N LYS A 36 -5.61 -4.44 -6.33
CA LYS A 36 -5.41 -5.88 -6.05
C LYS A 36 -6.52 -6.74 -6.65
N PRO A 37 -7.83 -6.46 -6.45
CA PRO A 37 -8.87 -7.24 -7.11
C PRO A 37 -8.80 -7.18 -8.64
N LEU A 38 -8.52 -6.01 -9.21
CA LEU A 38 -8.41 -5.85 -10.66
C LEU A 38 -7.22 -6.64 -11.24
N GLY A 39 -6.09 -6.69 -10.53
CA GLY A 39 -4.96 -7.55 -10.87
C GLY A 39 -5.29 -9.03 -10.74
N VAL A 40 -5.99 -9.45 -9.68
CA VAL A 40 -6.42 -10.86 -9.49
C VAL A 40 -7.37 -11.30 -10.59
N LEU A 41 -8.27 -10.42 -11.02
CA LEU A 41 -9.22 -10.68 -12.11
C LEU A 41 -8.58 -10.56 -13.50
N GLY A 42 -7.29 -10.21 -13.60
CA GLY A 42 -6.58 -10.06 -14.87
C GLY A 42 -7.04 -8.84 -15.70
N VAL A 43 -7.75 -7.88 -15.09
CA VAL A 43 -8.18 -6.65 -15.77
C VAL A 43 -6.98 -5.75 -16.07
N PHE A 44 -6.00 -5.74 -15.16
CA PHE A 44 -4.77 -4.99 -15.31
C PHE A 44 -3.54 -5.91 -15.25
N PRO A 45 -2.43 -5.53 -15.92
CA PRO A 45 -1.22 -6.36 -16.00
C PRO A 45 -0.41 -6.39 -14.69
N ALA A 46 -0.88 -5.70 -13.65
CA ALA A 46 -0.21 -5.60 -12.36
C ALA A 46 -1.22 -5.39 -11.22
N TYR A 47 -0.80 -5.75 -10.00
CA TYR A 47 -1.52 -5.44 -8.76
C TYR A 47 -1.37 -3.98 -8.28
N GLN A 48 -0.56 -3.19 -8.98
CA GLN A 48 -0.31 -1.78 -8.68
C GLN A 48 -0.31 -1.01 -10.00
N THR A 49 -1.44 -0.41 -10.36
CA THR A 49 -1.65 0.28 -11.64
C THR A 49 -2.32 1.63 -11.40
N LEU A 50 -3.62 1.74 -11.69
CA LEU A 50 -4.36 2.99 -11.70
C LEU A 50 -4.29 3.68 -10.33
N SER A 51 -4.60 2.96 -9.27
CA SER A 51 -4.74 3.57 -7.95
C SER A 51 -3.40 3.76 -7.23
N HIS A 52 -2.39 2.99 -7.61
CA HIS A 52 -1.01 3.17 -7.16
C HIS A 52 -0.19 4.17 -8.00
N SER A 53 -0.81 4.84 -8.98
CA SER A 53 -0.15 5.82 -9.83
C SER A 53 -0.34 7.27 -9.35
N LEU A 54 0.48 8.17 -9.89
CA LEU A 54 0.27 9.62 -9.75
C LEU A 54 -1.05 10.07 -10.37
N LEU A 55 -1.54 9.37 -11.40
CA LEU A 55 -2.88 9.62 -11.98
C LEU A 55 -3.97 9.34 -10.95
N GLY A 56 -3.92 8.17 -10.27
CA GLY A 56 -4.85 7.83 -9.20
C GLY A 56 -4.81 8.84 -8.05
N LEU A 57 -3.62 9.27 -7.65
CA LEU A 57 -3.46 10.31 -6.64
C LEU A 57 -4.06 11.66 -7.10
N ALA A 58 -3.84 12.06 -8.35
CA ALA A 58 -4.40 13.30 -8.90
C ALA A 58 -5.93 13.28 -8.87
N LEU A 59 -6.55 12.14 -9.21
CA LEU A 59 -7.99 11.94 -9.10
C LEU A 59 -8.47 12.07 -7.64
N ALA A 60 -7.79 11.43 -6.69
CA ALA A 60 -8.11 11.57 -5.28
C ALA A 60 -7.98 13.03 -4.78
N ALA A 61 -6.97 13.75 -5.27
CA ALA A 61 -6.74 15.16 -4.92
C ALA A 61 -7.87 16.09 -5.37
N THR A 62 -8.65 15.74 -6.40
CA THR A 62 -9.82 16.54 -6.81
C THR A 62 -10.90 16.62 -5.72
N LEU A 63 -10.92 15.66 -4.77
CA LEU A 63 -11.86 15.64 -3.65
C LEU A 63 -11.42 16.55 -2.49
N ALA A 64 -10.20 17.11 -2.53
CA ALA A 64 -9.58 17.86 -1.43
C ALA A 64 -10.24 19.22 -1.10
N SER A 65 -11.30 19.62 -1.81
CA SER A 65 -12.12 20.79 -1.46
C SER A 65 -12.83 20.61 -0.12
N SER A 66 -13.21 19.39 0.23
CA SER A 66 -13.87 19.05 1.51
C SER A 66 -12.88 18.60 2.59
N VAL A 67 -13.26 18.73 3.87
CA VAL A 67 -12.45 18.24 5.00
C VAL A 67 -12.20 16.73 4.88
N GLY A 68 -13.24 15.96 4.56
CA GLY A 68 -13.13 14.51 4.38
C GLY A 68 -12.27 14.15 3.17
N GLY A 69 -12.42 14.85 2.06
CA GLY A 69 -11.62 14.62 0.86
C GLY A 69 -10.14 14.98 1.05
N ARG A 70 -9.78 15.99 1.85
CA ARG A 70 -8.37 16.23 2.24
C ARG A 70 -7.80 15.06 3.03
N ALA A 71 -8.57 14.54 3.99
CA ALA A 71 -8.15 13.39 4.78
C ALA A 71 -7.98 12.13 3.91
N LEU A 72 -8.91 11.89 2.97
CA LEU A 72 -8.82 10.81 1.99
C LEU A 72 -7.58 10.95 1.10
N ALA A 73 -7.37 12.13 0.49
CA ALA A 73 -6.21 12.36 -0.37
C ALA A 73 -4.89 12.23 0.41
N ALA A 74 -4.83 12.69 1.66
CA ALA A 74 -3.65 12.51 2.52
C ALA A 74 -3.40 11.03 2.86
N GLY A 75 -4.47 10.26 3.13
CA GLY A 75 -4.37 8.81 3.32
C GLY A 75 -3.84 8.10 2.08
N TRP A 76 -4.35 8.46 0.91
CA TRP A 76 -3.91 7.93 -0.37
C TRP A 76 -2.44 8.26 -0.65
N LEU A 77 -2.04 9.51 -0.46
CA LEU A 77 -0.64 9.92 -0.59
C LEU A 77 0.26 9.13 0.37
N SER A 78 -0.18 8.91 1.60
CA SER A 78 0.57 8.13 2.59
C SER A 78 0.76 6.67 2.16
N HIS A 79 -0.23 6.09 1.47
CA HIS A 79 -0.13 4.76 0.89
C HIS A 79 0.99 4.70 -0.15
N LEU A 80 0.96 5.59 -1.14
CA LEU A 80 1.97 5.63 -2.22
C LEU A 80 3.36 5.90 -1.67
N ALA A 81 3.48 6.83 -0.73
CA ALA A 81 4.76 7.14 -0.09
C ALA A 81 5.32 5.92 0.65
N ALA A 82 4.46 5.18 1.35
CA ALA A 82 4.86 3.98 2.07
C ALA A 82 5.29 2.85 1.13
N ASP A 83 4.61 2.67 -0.01
CA ASP A 83 5.07 1.73 -1.04
C ASP A 83 6.39 2.12 -1.66
N CYS A 84 6.58 3.41 -1.99
CA CYS A 84 7.83 3.89 -2.54
C CYS A 84 8.99 3.66 -1.57
N LEU A 85 8.77 3.94 -0.28
CA LEU A 85 9.74 3.66 0.77
C LEU A 85 10.03 2.16 0.85
N GLN A 86 9.00 1.32 0.90
CA GLN A 86 9.13 -0.13 1.00
C GLN A 86 9.89 -0.72 -0.19
N LEU A 87 9.54 -0.32 -1.41
CA LEU A 87 10.21 -0.75 -2.63
C LEU A 87 11.67 -0.29 -2.63
N THR A 88 11.95 0.94 -2.24
CA THR A 88 13.32 1.48 -2.17
C THR A 88 14.16 0.75 -1.13
N LEU A 89 13.65 0.52 0.08
CA LEU A 89 14.34 -0.22 1.14
C LEU A 89 14.66 -1.66 0.73
N ASN A 90 13.83 -2.26 -0.13
CA ASN A 90 14.03 -3.60 -0.65
C ASN A 90 14.84 -3.62 -1.96
N GLY A 91 15.50 -2.51 -2.35
CA GLY A 91 16.36 -2.43 -3.54
C GLY A 91 15.60 -2.38 -4.87
N ARG A 92 14.30 -2.07 -4.85
CA ARG A 92 13.38 -2.09 -6.01
C ARG A 92 12.89 -0.68 -6.38
N ALA A 93 13.75 0.33 -6.27
CA ALA A 93 13.37 1.73 -6.55
C ALA A 93 12.83 1.95 -7.98
N VAL A 94 13.34 1.21 -8.96
CA VAL A 94 12.83 1.27 -10.36
C VAL A 94 11.35 0.87 -10.44
N HIS A 95 10.90 -0.08 -9.62
CA HIS A 95 9.51 -0.53 -9.59
C HIS A 95 8.58 0.57 -9.06
N ALA A 96 9.05 1.38 -8.09
CA ALA A 96 8.29 2.51 -7.58
C ALA A 96 8.05 3.56 -8.68
N GLY A 97 9.09 3.85 -9.48
CA GLY A 97 8.97 4.75 -10.63
C GLY A 97 7.99 4.21 -11.69
N GLY A 98 8.09 2.92 -12.02
CA GLY A 98 7.19 2.25 -12.96
C GLY A 98 5.72 2.35 -12.52
N MET A 99 5.43 1.94 -11.29
CA MET A 99 4.10 2.01 -10.68
C MET A 99 3.53 3.44 -10.66
N LEU A 100 4.31 4.40 -10.17
CA LEU A 100 3.86 5.80 -10.07
C LEU A 100 3.55 6.43 -11.43
N GLY A 101 4.31 6.06 -12.47
CA GLY A 101 4.15 6.59 -13.81
C GLY A 101 3.12 5.85 -14.68
N TRP A 102 2.46 4.81 -14.16
CA TRP A 102 1.42 4.09 -14.90
C TRP A 102 0.28 5.05 -15.31
N PRO A 103 -0.27 4.97 -16.54
CA PRO A 103 -0.01 3.97 -17.58
C PRO A 103 1.16 4.30 -18.54
N LEU A 104 1.83 5.44 -18.39
CA LEU A 104 2.82 5.93 -19.36
C LEU A 104 4.13 5.13 -19.36
N THR A 105 4.43 4.45 -18.26
CA THR A 105 5.65 3.66 -18.07
C THR A 105 5.57 2.24 -18.62
N GLY A 106 4.38 1.77 -19.02
CA GLY A 106 4.17 0.37 -19.39
C GLY A 106 4.44 -0.61 -18.24
N TRP A 107 4.27 -0.16 -16.98
CA TRP A 107 4.56 -0.97 -15.80
C TRP A 107 3.68 -2.23 -15.74
N GLU A 108 4.36 -3.37 -15.65
CA GLU A 108 3.77 -4.70 -15.43
C GLU A 108 4.41 -5.30 -14.19
N ASN A 109 3.66 -6.11 -13.45
CA ASN A 109 4.18 -6.68 -12.21
C ASN A 109 5.07 -7.89 -12.56
N PRO A 110 6.33 -7.95 -12.11
CA PRO A 110 7.19 -9.11 -12.36
C PRO A 110 6.63 -10.43 -11.83
N MET A 111 5.74 -10.38 -10.82
CA MET A 111 5.00 -11.56 -10.32
C MET A 111 3.92 -12.06 -11.29
N VAL A 112 3.39 -11.19 -12.14
CA VAL A 112 2.40 -11.54 -13.17
C VAL A 112 3.10 -12.02 -14.45
N VAL A 113 4.24 -11.42 -14.80
CA VAL A 113 5.02 -11.77 -16.00
C VAL A 113 5.88 -13.03 -15.79
N GLY A 114 6.10 -13.46 -14.54
CA GLY A 114 6.81 -14.71 -14.23
C GLY A 114 8.34 -14.60 -14.20
N ASP A 115 8.87 -13.37 -14.23
CA ASP A 115 10.31 -13.10 -14.32
C ASP A 115 11.08 -13.37 -13.02
N VAL A 116 10.39 -13.67 -11.92
CA VAL A 116 11.01 -13.96 -10.62
C VAL A 116 10.68 -15.40 -10.20
N PRO A 117 11.66 -16.33 -10.29
CA PRO A 117 11.45 -17.76 -10.06
C PRO A 117 10.83 -18.13 -8.70
N ALA A 118 11.06 -17.32 -7.67
CA ALA A 118 10.52 -17.52 -6.32
C ALA A 118 8.98 -17.39 -6.22
N TYR A 119 8.31 -16.92 -7.28
CA TYR A 119 6.84 -16.79 -7.34
C TYR A 119 6.16 -17.89 -8.16
N ALA A 120 6.92 -18.81 -8.76
CA ALA A 120 6.38 -19.94 -9.52
C ALA A 120 5.95 -21.12 -8.61
N ASP A 121 6.53 -21.24 -7.41
CA ASP A 121 6.23 -22.30 -6.45
C ASP A 121 5.09 -21.86 -5.52
N THR A 122 3.85 -22.04 -5.97
CA THR A 122 2.66 -21.64 -5.20
C THR A 122 1.68 -22.81 -5.06
N LEU A 123 1.21 -23.07 -3.84
CA LEU A 123 0.09 -23.99 -3.57
C LEU A 123 -1.25 -23.46 -4.13
N PHE A 124 -1.30 -22.18 -4.53
CA PHE A 124 -2.46 -21.48 -5.11
C PHE A 124 -2.02 -20.59 -6.29
N PRO A 125 -1.92 -21.13 -7.52
CA PRO A 125 -1.52 -20.40 -8.73
C PRO A 125 -2.40 -19.18 -9.03
N SER A 126 -3.63 -19.19 -8.53
CA SER A 126 -4.65 -18.16 -8.73
C SER A 126 -4.56 -16.98 -7.74
N VAL A 127 -3.73 -17.07 -6.69
CA VAL A 127 -3.50 -15.97 -5.74
C VAL A 127 -2.00 -15.85 -5.40
N PRO A 128 -1.18 -15.28 -6.31
CA PRO A 128 0.28 -15.21 -6.14
C PRO A 128 0.75 -14.56 -4.83
N LEU A 129 -0.07 -13.67 -4.26
CA LEU A 129 0.18 -12.99 -2.98
C LEU A 129 0.22 -13.94 -1.76
N LEU A 130 -0.32 -15.16 -1.89
CA LEU A 130 -0.33 -16.18 -0.84
C LEU A 130 0.67 -17.32 -1.10
N SER A 131 1.56 -17.17 -2.07
CA SER A 131 2.60 -18.17 -2.32
C SER A 131 3.57 -18.26 -1.15
N GLU A 132 3.92 -19.47 -0.74
CA GLU A 132 4.87 -19.70 0.36
C GLU A 132 6.23 -19.06 0.06
N GLY A 133 6.69 -19.15 -1.19
CA GLY A 133 7.91 -18.49 -1.66
C GLY A 133 7.87 -16.97 -1.52
N TYR A 134 6.75 -16.33 -1.89
CA TYR A 134 6.58 -14.88 -1.68
C TYR A 134 6.53 -14.52 -0.21
N VAL A 135 5.77 -15.24 0.61
CA VAL A 135 5.63 -14.93 2.05
C VAL A 135 6.97 -15.06 2.75
N ALA A 136 7.70 -16.16 2.52
CA ALA A 136 9.01 -16.38 3.11
C ALA A 136 10.01 -15.29 2.68
N HIS A 137 10.03 -14.95 1.39
CA HIS A 137 10.86 -13.86 0.88
C HIS A 137 10.48 -12.51 1.52
N TYR A 138 9.19 -12.19 1.57
CA TYR A 138 8.66 -10.93 2.08
C TYR A 138 8.99 -10.72 3.55
N VAL A 139 8.77 -11.73 4.39
CA VAL A 139 9.06 -11.70 5.84
C VAL A 139 10.56 -11.51 6.10
N GLY A 140 11.41 -12.00 5.19
CA GLY A 140 12.86 -11.79 5.26
C GLY A 140 13.35 -10.40 4.80
N THR A 141 12.48 -9.54 4.26
CA THR A 141 12.89 -8.22 3.76
C THR A 141 13.12 -7.19 4.88
N PRO A 142 14.03 -6.22 4.69
CA PRO A 142 14.23 -5.12 5.64
C PRO A 142 12.95 -4.31 5.89
N SER A 143 12.13 -4.11 4.87
CA SER A 143 10.88 -3.34 5.03
C SER A 143 9.91 -4.01 5.99
N PHE A 144 9.85 -5.34 6.02
CA PHE A 144 8.88 -6.05 6.86
C PHE A 144 9.07 -5.77 8.35
N ALA A 145 10.32 -5.70 8.83
CA ALA A 145 10.61 -5.34 10.21
C ALA A 145 10.10 -3.93 10.54
N LEU A 146 10.32 -2.96 9.64
CA LEU A 146 9.81 -1.60 9.80
C LEU A 146 8.28 -1.55 9.81
N GLU A 147 7.63 -2.27 8.91
CA GLU A 147 6.17 -2.39 8.82
C GLU A 147 5.57 -2.95 10.11
N LEU A 148 6.18 -4.00 10.67
CA LEU A 148 5.75 -4.61 11.92
C LEU A 148 5.88 -3.64 13.10
N LEU A 149 6.99 -2.90 13.17
CA LEU A 149 7.20 -1.87 14.19
C LEU A 149 6.19 -0.73 14.08
N LEU A 150 5.88 -0.28 12.85
CA LEU A 150 4.86 0.74 12.62
C LEU A 150 3.47 0.27 13.05
N CYS A 151 3.12 -0.99 12.74
CA CYS A 151 1.86 -1.58 13.18
C CYS A 151 1.77 -1.66 14.71
N ALA A 152 2.83 -2.17 15.36
CA ALA A 152 2.90 -2.28 16.81
C ALA A 152 2.79 -0.90 17.49
N TYR A 153 3.49 0.09 16.97
CA TYR A 153 3.44 1.47 17.47
C TYR A 153 2.04 2.09 17.30
N ALA A 154 1.43 1.95 16.12
CA ALA A 154 0.08 2.43 15.87
C ALA A 154 -0.93 1.80 16.84
N LEU A 155 -0.89 0.48 17.02
CA LEU A 155 -1.74 -0.24 17.95
C LEU A 155 -1.52 0.22 19.41
N GLY A 156 -0.27 0.29 19.85
CA GLY A 156 0.09 0.77 21.20
C GLY A 156 -0.40 2.21 21.46
N SER A 157 -0.30 3.08 20.46
CA SER A 157 -0.79 4.46 20.54
C SER A 157 -2.32 4.57 20.62
N LEU A 158 -3.04 3.62 20.02
CA LEU A 158 -4.51 3.53 20.07
C LEU A 158 -4.97 3.01 21.43
N VAL A 159 -4.38 1.92 21.91
CA VAL A 159 -4.68 1.34 23.23
C VAL A 159 -4.43 2.36 24.34
N SER A 160 -3.29 3.08 24.28
CA SER A 160 -2.96 4.11 25.26
C SER A 160 -3.97 5.26 25.27
N ALA A 161 -4.46 5.68 24.09
CA ALA A 161 -5.45 6.74 24.00
C ALA A 161 -6.83 6.33 24.54
N VAL A 162 -7.22 5.06 24.41
CA VAL A 162 -8.46 4.53 24.98
C VAL A 162 -8.36 4.48 26.51
N ARG A 163 -7.23 4.00 27.05
CA ARG A 163 -7.03 3.91 28.50
C ARG A 163 -7.06 5.27 29.21
N LEU A 164 -6.57 6.33 28.57
CA LEU A 164 -6.61 7.68 29.13
C LEU A 164 -8.01 8.32 29.14
N ARG A 165 -8.99 7.71 28.46
CA ARG A 165 -10.38 8.19 28.37
C ARG A 165 -11.36 7.40 29.23
N ALA A 166 -10.92 6.28 29.81
CA ALA A 166 -11.70 5.43 30.71
C ALA A 166 -11.38 5.79 32.16
#